data_AF-H5TID5-F1
#
_entry.id   AF-H5TID5-F1
#
_cell.length_a   1.000
_cell.length_b   1.000
_cell.length_c   1.000
_cell.angle_alpha   90.00
_cell.angle_beta   90.00
_cell.angle_gamma   90.00
#
_symmetry.space_group_name_H-M   'P 1'
#
loop_
_entity.id
_entity.type
_entity.pdbx_description
1 polymer ?
#
loop_
_entity_poly.entity_id
_entity_poly.type
_entity_poly.pdbx_seq_one_letter_code
_entity_poly.pdbx_strand_id
1 'polypeptide(L)' 'RPRGGWGGVGEVEIAVAEYIDWFNHRRLQGEIGHVPPVEYETTYWSTHTVTSYRENPVPAVAGTK' A
#
# COMPACT_ATOMS: atom_id res chain seq x y z
N ARG A 1 10.00 -1.99 19.58
CA ARG A 1 8.70 -1.37 19.94
C ARG A 1 8.97 -0.01 20.55
N PRO A 2 8.35 1.08 20.06
CA PRO A 2 8.49 2.39 20.68
C PRO A 2 8.13 2.26 22.17
N ARG A 3 8.99 2.74 23.06
CA ARG A 3 8.81 2.61 24.53
C ARG A 3 7.96 3.74 25.13
N GLY A 4 7.29 4.51 24.29
CA GLY A 4 6.31 5.55 24.62
C GLY A 4 5.21 5.59 23.57
N GLY A 5 4.08 6.26 23.87
CA GLY A 5 3.04 6.54 22.88
C GLY A 5 3.56 7.39 21.72
N TRP A 6 2.80 7.45 20.63
CA TRP A 6 3.15 8.25 19.47
C TRP A 6 3.14 9.74 19.82
N GLY A 7 4.23 10.45 19.53
CA GLY A 7 4.40 11.87 19.78
C GLY A 7 3.55 12.78 18.89
N GLY A 8 2.95 12.23 17.83
CA GLY A 8 2.05 12.92 16.92
C GLY A 8 1.75 12.11 15.65
N VAL A 9 0.98 12.69 14.72
CA VAL A 9 0.58 12.04 13.46
C VAL A 9 1.78 11.65 12.61
N GLY A 10 2.82 12.49 12.55
CA GLY A 10 4.02 12.21 11.75
C GLY A 10 4.76 10.94 12.17
N GLU A 11 4.81 10.60 13.46
CA GLU A 11 5.44 9.34 13.90
C GLU A 11 4.61 8.11 13.49
N VAL A 12 3.28 8.26 13.45
CA VAL A 12 2.38 7.20 12.97
C VAL A 12 2.55 7.02 11.46
N GLU A 13 2.63 8.11 10.70
CA GLU A 13 2.88 8.06 9.25
C GLU A 13 4.20 7.35 8.93
N ILE A 14 5.28 7.68 9.65
CA ILE A 14 6.57 7.00 9.50
C ILE A 14 6.45 5.52 9.85
N ALA A 15 5.85 5.18 10.99
CA ALA A 15 5.71 3.79 11.40
C ALA A 15 4.86 2.96 10.42
N VAL A 16 3.82 3.56 9.84
CA VAL A 16 2.99 2.93 8.82
C VAL A 16 3.78 2.77 7.51
N ALA A 17 4.54 3.77 7.08
CA ALA A 17 5.38 3.68 5.88
C ALA A 17 6.45 2.58 6.04
N GLU A 18 7.11 2.50 7.18
CA GLU A 18 8.08 1.45 7.50
C GLU A 18 7.43 0.05 7.52
N TYR A 19 6.24 -0.05 8.10
CA TYR A 19 5.48 -1.31 8.11
C TYR A 19 5.10 -1.76 6.71
N ILE A 20 4.59 -0.85 5.88
CA ILE A 20 4.19 -1.14 4.50
C ILE A 20 5.41 -1.57 3.68
N ASP A 21 6.54 -0.87 3.79
CA ASP A 21 7.76 -1.25 3.11
C ASP A 21 8.22 -2.66 3.50
N TRP A 22 8.27 -2.97 4.81
CA TRP A 22 8.62 -4.31 5.25
C TRP A 22 7.64 -5.36 4.74
N PHE A 23 6.34 -5.10 4.82
CA PHE A 23 5.31 -6.04 4.39
C PHE A 23 5.39 -6.32 2.88
N ASN A 24 5.55 -5.29 2.05
CA ASN A 24 5.51 -5.42 0.60
C ASN A 24 6.82 -5.92 0.00
N HIS A 25 7.97 -5.51 0.56
CA HIS A 25 9.28 -5.74 -0.06
C HIS A 25 10.13 -6.80 0.64
N ARG A 26 9.85 -7.12 1.91
CA ARG A 26 10.76 -7.94 2.73
C ARG A 26 10.09 -9.15 3.37
N ARG A 27 8.77 -9.12 3.59
CA ARG A 27 8.04 -10.22 4.19
C ARG A 27 7.74 -11.31 3.15
N LEU A 28 8.27 -12.51 3.38
CA LEU A 28 7.92 -13.69 2.59
C LEU A 28 6.57 -14.24 3.05
N GLN A 29 5.62 -14.38 2.13
CA GLN A 29 4.27 -14.85 2.44
C GLN A 29 4.05 -16.26 1.87
N GLY A 30 3.87 -17.24 2.76
CA GLY A 30 3.74 -18.65 2.38
C GLY A 30 2.53 -18.96 1.51
N GLU A 31 1.43 -18.22 1.69
CA GLU A 31 0.19 -18.38 0.90
C GLU A 31 0.39 -18.08 -0.59
N ILE A 32 1.29 -17.14 -0.92
CA ILE A 32 1.61 -16.74 -2.30
C ILE A 32 2.92 -17.35 -2.80
N GLY A 33 3.41 -18.42 -2.15
CA GLY A 33 4.59 -19.14 -2.61
C GLY A 33 5.92 -18.64 -2.06
N HIS A 34 5.94 -17.98 -0.90
CA HIS A 34 7.15 -17.48 -0.24
C HIS A 34 7.92 -16.42 -1.02
N VAL A 35 7.20 -15.56 -1.75
CA VAL A 35 7.75 -14.35 -2.38
C VAL A 35 7.22 -13.11 -1.67
N PRO A 36 7.92 -11.95 -1.76
CA PRO A 36 7.36 -10.68 -1.35
C PRO A 36 6.10 -10.33 -2.15
N PRO A 37 5.09 -9.69 -1.54
CA PRO A 37 3.87 -9.28 -2.24
C PRO A 37 4.13 -8.46 -3.51
N VAL A 38 5.12 -7.55 -3.50
CA VAL A 38 5.42 -6.71 -4.68
C VAL A 38 5.83 -7.54 -5.92
N GLU A 39 6.56 -8.62 -5.71
CA GLU A 39 7.04 -9.48 -6.80
C GLU A 39 5.90 -10.31 -7.37
N TYR A 40 5.02 -10.80 -6.48
CA TYR A 40 3.81 -11.50 -6.87
C TYR A 40 2.89 -10.59 -7.70
N GLU A 41 2.61 -9.37 -7.22
CA GLU A 41 1.79 -8.40 -7.96
C GLU A 41 2.42 -8.01 -9.30
N THR A 42 3.74 -7.78 -9.34
CA THR A 42 4.45 -7.46 -10.59
C THR A 42 4.26 -8.57 -11.63
N THR A 43 4.41 -9.83 -11.22
CA THR A 43 4.21 -10.99 -12.09
C THR A 43 2.74 -11.09 -12.53
N TYR A 44 1.80 -10.90 -11.59
CA TYR A 44 0.37 -10.92 -11.87
C TYR A 44 0.00 -9.86 -12.92
N TRP A 45 0.37 -8.59 -12.72
CA TRP A 45 0.03 -7.52 -13.65
C TRP A 45 0.77 -7.58 -14.99
N SER A 46 1.96 -8.19 -15.04
CA SER A 46 2.64 -8.44 -16.33
C SER A 46 1.87 -9.40 -17.24
N THR A 47 1.06 -10.29 -16.64
CA THR A 47 0.29 -11.33 -17.35
C THR A 47 -1.18 -10.96 -17.49
N HIS A 48 -1.68 -10.03 -16.68
CA HIS A 48 -3.07 -9.59 -16.67
C HIS A 48 -3.20 -8.22 -17.32
N THR A 49 -4.02 -8.12 -18.37
CA THR A 49 -4.45 -6.82 -18.89
C THR A 49 -5.26 -6.11 -17.82
N VAL A 50 -4.78 -4.94 -17.37
CA VAL A 50 -5.53 -4.07 -16.46
C VAL A 50 -6.85 -3.71 -17.13
N THR A 51 -7.93 -4.38 -16.73
CA THR A 51 -9.27 -3.82 -16.94
C THR A 51 -9.35 -2.65 -15.99
N SER A 52 -9.28 -1.44 -16.55
CA SER A 52 -9.25 -0.16 -15.84
C SER A 52 -10.08 -0.21 -14.55
N TYR A 53 -9.53 0.33 -13.46
CA TYR A 53 -10.37 0.76 -12.33
C TYR A 53 -11.55 1.53 -12.93
N ARG A 54 -12.78 1.22 -12.51
CA ARG A 54 -13.94 1.99 -12.93
C ARG A 54 -13.61 3.44 -12.63
N GLU A 55 -13.42 4.27 -13.67
CA GLU A 55 -13.32 5.70 -13.51
C GLU A 55 -14.61 6.11 -12.81
N ASN A 56 -14.55 6.31 -11.49
CA ASN A 56 -15.55 7.09 -10.81
C ASN A 56 -15.12 8.53 -11.09
N PRO A 57 -15.76 9.24 -12.03
CA PRO A 57 -15.48 10.65 -12.22
C PRO A 57 -15.75 11.32 -10.88
N VAL A 58 -14.70 11.86 -10.26
CA VAL A 58 -14.84 12.72 -9.09
C VAL A 58 -15.71 13.91 -9.55
N PRO A 59 -16.88 14.18 -8.96
CA PRO A 59 -17.64 15.36 -9.29
C PRO A 59 -16.80 16.57 -8.86
N ALA A 60 -16.16 17.23 -9.83
CA ALA A 60 -15.36 18.42 -9.63
C ALA A 60 -16.26 19.64 -9.36
N VAL A 61 -17.17 19.56 -8.38
CA VAL A 61 -17.97 20.72 -7.93
C VAL A 61 -18.34 20.54 -6.46
N ALA A 62 -17.46 20.93 -5.55
CA ALA A 62 -17.87 21.33 -4.20
C ALA A 62 -16.77 22.17 -3.55
N GLY A 63 -16.81 23.50 -3.73
CA GLY A 63 -16.08 24.41 -2.85
C GLY A 63 -15.51 25.67 -3.49
N THR A 64 -16.33 26.49 -4.16
CA THR A 64 -16.06 27.93 -4.22
C THR A 64 -16.77 28.61 -3.05
N LYS A 65 -16.00 29.13 -2.11
CA LYS A 65 -16.37 30.28 -1.28
C LYS A 65 -15.16 31.19 -1.15
#